data_AF-A0A6M0A5S5-F1
#
_entry.id   AF-A0A6M0A5S5-F1
#
_cell.length_a   1.000
_cell.length_b   1.000
_cell.length_c   1.000
_cell.angle_alpha   90.00
_cell.angle_beta   90.00
_cell.angle_gamma   90.00
#
_symmetry.space_group_name_H-M   'P 1'
#
loop_
_entity.id
_entity.type
_entity.pdbx_description
1 polymer ?
#
loop_
_entity_poly.entity_id
_entity_poly.type
_entity_poly.pdbx_seq_one_letter_code
_entity_poly.pdbx_strand_id
1 'polypeptide(L)'
;MVSKAEIATVYVGLVSFEGLMTEEGDYAIAVTQIAEMFEEIGAIKENKKDTKSSGIRLSKLKASRDVKALLAGRFELCKLKSPLNNRPVNTISLIAFEYLYLVRKLDKNGNTKAEHFVDDLLGLSLHQLFSDAFKVKFEAEDRQAWLVNRQKGKVARREYTDSIRDYLLRHPEKSDAYRHFVYSTVSDIINLALTSKKAKELRIERGVRTNDLLRDTHDEATLRNIERVEDHATQLVDVQDMCPIDAARAAIAFYRLAA
;
A
#
# COMPACT_ATOMS: atom_id res chain seq x y z
N MET A 1 -0.21 18.68 -31.38
CA MET A 1 -0.32 17.53 -32.31
C MET A 1 -0.81 16.33 -31.52
N VAL A 2 -1.63 15.44 -32.07
CA VAL A 2 -2.13 14.26 -31.34
C VAL A 2 -1.49 13.03 -31.97
N SER A 3 -0.53 12.43 -31.29
CA SER A 3 0.14 11.20 -31.73
C SER A 3 -0.66 9.97 -31.31
N LYS A 4 -0.52 8.89 -32.08
CA LYS A 4 -1.03 7.58 -31.69
C LYS A 4 -0.10 6.98 -30.63
N ALA A 5 -0.67 6.19 -29.73
CA ALA A 5 0.08 5.47 -28.72
C ALA A 5 -0.24 3.98 -28.76
N GLU A 6 0.78 3.15 -28.56
CA GLU A 6 0.61 1.76 -28.17
C GLU A 6 0.18 1.69 -26.71
N ILE A 7 -0.61 0.67 -26.36
CA ILE A 7 -1.16 0.50 -25.02
C ILE A 7 -0.69 -0.83 -24.47
N ALA A 8 -0.21 -0.82 -23.23
CA ALA A 8 0.03 -2.02 -22.45
C ALA A 8 -0.57 -1.88 -21.06
N THR A 9 -1.04 -2.98 -20.47
CA THR A 9 -1.38 -3.00 -19.05
C THR A 9 -0.10 -3.11 -18.23
N VAL A 10 0.12 -2.14 -17.35
CA VAL A 10 1.25 -2.10 -16.42
C VAL A 10 0.75 -2.55 -15.05
N TYR A 11 1.48 -3.47 -14.43
CA TYR A 11 1.19 -4.00 -13.10
C TYR A 11 2.24 -3.54 -12.09
N VAL A 12 1.76 -3.06 -10.95
CA VAL A 12 2.54 -2.79 -9.74
C VAL A 12 1.88 -3.56 -8.59
N GLY A 13 2.13 -4.87 -8.55
CA GLY A 13 1.47 -5.79 -7.63
C GLY A 13 -0.02 -5.90 -7.95
N LEU A 14 -0.87 -5.55 -6.98
CA LEU A 14 -2.33 -5.52 -7.05
C LEU A 14 -2.87 -4.30 -7.80
N VAL A 15 -2.04 -3.30 -8.09
CA VAL A 15 -2.44 -2.11 -8.85
C VAL A 15 -2.13 -2.32 -10.32
N SER A 16 -3.10 -2.08 -11.20
CA SER A 16 -2.92 -2.12 -12.65
C SER A 16 -3.44 -0.84 -13.30
N PHE A 17 -2.77 -0.39 -14.35
CA PHE A 17 -3.17 0.77 -15.15
C PHE A 17 -2.68 0.63 -16.59
N GLU A 18 -3.22 1.43 -17.50
CA GLU A 18 -2.77 1.50 -18.90
C GLU A 18 -1.52 2.40 -19.00
N GLY A 19 -0.41 1.80 -19.42
CA GLY A 19 0.77 2.50 -19.92
C GLY A 19 0.61 2.82 -21.41
N LEU A 20 1.04 4.01 -21.79
CA LEU A 20 1.01 4.50 -23.16
C LEU A 20 2.45 4.64 -23.66
N MET A 21 2.76 4.14 -24.85
CA MET A 21 4.05 4.34 -25.50
C MET A 21 3.85 5.14 -26.80
N THR A 22 4.61 6.23 -26.97
CA THR A 22 4.55 7.03 -28.20
C THR A 22 5.27 6.32 -29.35
N GLU A 23 5.10 6.82 -30.58
CA GLU A 23 5.79 6.30 -31.77
C GLU A 23 7.32 6.41 -31.65
N GLU A 24 7.80 7.35 -30.84
CA GLU A 24 9.21 7.56 -30.52
C GLU A 24 9.74 6.64 -29.41
N GLY A 25 8.87 5.82 -28.80
CA GLY A 25 9.23 4.91 -27.71
C GLY A 25 9.16 5.53 -26.30
N ASP A 26 8.64 6.75 -26.16
CA ASP A 26 8.50 7.39 -24.86
C ASP A 26 7.28 6.86 -24.09
N TYR A 27 7.46 6.57 -22.80
CA TYR A 27 6.37 6.13 -21.94
C TYR A 27 5.59 7.30 -21.33
N ALA A 28 4.28 7.13 -21.23
CA ALA A 28 3.35 8.08 -20.67
C ALA A 28 2.20 7.38 -19.92
N ILE A 29 1.54 8.14 -19.05
CA ILE A 29 0.34 7.71 -18.32
C ILE A 29 -0.75 8.77 -18.46
N ALA A 30 -2.00 8.34 -18.60
CA ALA A 30 -3.13 9.25 -18.69
C ALA A 30 -3.41 9.90 -17.34
N VAL A 31 -3.61 11.23 -17.35
CA VAL A 31 -3.84 12.03 -16.13
C VAL A 31 -5.07 11.57 -15.35
N THR A 32 -6.10 11.10 -16.04
CA THR A 32 -7.31 10.56 -15.41
C THR A 32 -6.97 9.36 -14.54
N GLN A 33 -6.21 8.38 -15.07
CA GLN A 33 -5.81 7.18 -14.34
C GLN A 33 -5.03 7.51 -13.07
N ILE A 34 -4.16 8.54 -13.12
CA ILE A 34 -3.43 8.96 -11.93
C ILE A 34 -4.38 9.49 -10.84
N ALA A 35 -5.39 10.27 -11.23
CA ALA A 35 -6.41 10.70 -10.28
C ALA A 35 -7.17 9.50 -9.70
N GLU A 36 -7.47 8.46 -10.49
CA GLU A 36 -8.15 7.26 -9.99
C GLU A 36 -7.29 6.46 -9.00
N MET A 37 -6.00 6.26 -9.32
CA MET A 37 -5.08 5.51 -8.46
C MET A 37 -4.91 6.15 -7.09
N PHE A 38 -4.81 7.48 -7.03
CA PHE A 38 -4.50 8.22 -5.81
C PHE A 38 -5.66 9.06 -5.27
N GLU A 39 -6.88 8.85 -5.77
CA GLU A 39 -8.09 9.38 -5.13
C GLU A 39 -8.21 8.74 -3.74
N GLU A 40 -7.89 9.52 -2.71
CA GLU A 40 -8.33 9.19 -1.37
C GLU A 40 -9.83 9.48 -1.29
N ILE A 41 -10.61 8.40 -1.08
CA ILE A 41 -11.95 8.53 -0.52
C ILE A 41 -11.73 9.26 0.79
N GLY A 42 -12.22 10.49 0.87
CA GLY A 42 -11.88 11.38 1.96
C GLY A 42 -11.96 10.65 3.28
N ALA A 43 -10.89 10.66 4.06
CA ALA A 43 -11.03 10.59 5.49
C ALA A 43 -11.99 11.74 5.82
N ILE A 44 -13.27 11.39 6.02
CA ILE A 44 -14.18 12.18 6.80
C ILE A 44 -13.48 12.28 8.15
N LYS A 45 -12.70 13.34 8.35
CA LYS A 45 -12.28 13.78 9.67
C LYS A 45 -13.53 14.34 10.33
N GLU A 46 -14.45 13.45 10.70
CA GLU A 46 -15.41 13.77 11.73
C GLU A 46 -14.60 13.95 13.02
N ASN A 47 -14.70 15.17 13.57
CA ASN A 47 -14.30 15.51 14.94
C ASN A 47 -12.80 15.70 15.28
N LYS A 48 -12.06 16.50 14.49
CA LYS A 48 -11.00 17.34 15.10
C LYS A 48 -11.03 18.77 14.55
N LYS A 49 -11.22 19.74 15.45
CA LYS A 49 -11.24 21.20 15.26
C LYS A 49 -9.91 21.81 14.76
N ASP A 50 -9.05 21.03 14.09
CA ASP A 50 -7.79 21.49 13.50
C ASP A 50 -7.88 21.41 11.97
N THR A 51 -8.65 22.32 11.39
CA THR A 51 -8.75 22.54 9.94
C THR A 51 -7.50 23.22 9.39
N LYS A 52 -6.37 22.51 9.38
CA LYS A 52 -5.16 22.86 8.62
C LYS A 52 -4.47 21.66 7.95
N SER A 53 -5.16 20.53 7.71
CA SER A 53 -4.65 19.59 6.70
C SER A 53 -5.08 20.04 5.31
N SER A 54 -4.30 20.96 4.73
CA SER A 54 -4.33 21.37 3.32
C SER A 54 -3.87 20.23 2.40
N GLY A 55 -4.51 19.07 2.49
CA GLY A 55 -4.21 17.92 1.64
C GLY A 55 -4.68 18.21 0.22
N ILE A 56 -3.78 18.10 -0.76
CA ILE A 56 -4.14 18.27 -2.16
C ILE A 56 -4.97 17.05 -2.59
N ARG A 57 -6.24 17.27 -2.93
CA ARG A 57 -7.15 16.22 -3.40
C ARG A 57 -7.13 16.15 -4.92
N LEU A 58 -6.86 14.97 -5.46
CA LEU A 58 -7.08 14.68 -6.88
C LEU A 58 -8.53 14.30 -7.10
N SER A 59 -9.21 15.03 -7.97
CA SER A 59 -10.57 14.68 -8.38
C SER A 59 -10.58 14.13 -9.82
N LYS A 60 -11.32 13.06 -10.08
CA LYS A 60 -11.46 12.53 -11.45
C LYS A 60 -11.99 13.59 -12.43
N LEU A 61 -12.98 14.38 -12.00
CA LEU A 61 -13.62 15.42 -12.81
C LEU A 61 -12.69 16.58 -13.15
N LYS A 62 -11.67 16.85 -12.33
CA LYS A 62 -10.74 17.97 -12.53
C LYS A 62 -9.28 17.51 -12.56
N ALA A 63 -9.04 16.25 -12.94
CA ALA A 63 -7.74 15.59 -12.88
C ALA A 63 -6.63 16.42 -13.57
N SER A 64 -6.89 16.93 -14.78
CA SER A 64 -5.90 17.75 -15.50
C SER A 64 -5.56 19.07 -14.80
N ARG A 65 -6.53 19.69 -14.14
CA ARG A 65 -6.32 20.93 -13.38
C ARG A 65 -5.55 20.63 -12.09
N ASP A 66 -5.97 19.61 -11.36
CA ASP A 66 -5.41 19.24 -10.06
C ASP A 66 -3.96 18.74 -10.23
N VAL A 67 -3.69 17.94 -11.27
CA VAL A 67 -2.34 17.52 -11.67
C VAL A 67 -1.47 18.72 -12.09
N LYS A 68 -1.97 19.65 -12.91
CA LYS A 68 -1.22 20.87 -13.27
C LYS A 68 -0.88 21.72 -12.05
N ALA A 69 -1.80 21.84 -11.09
CA ALA A 69 -1.58 22.56 -9.85
C ALA A 69 -0.50 21.90 -9.00
N LEU A 70 -0.53 20.56 -8.88
CA LEU A 70 0.50 19.77 -8.21
C LEU A 70 1.87 19.96 -8.84
N LEU A 71 1.94 19.97 -10.17
CA LEU A 71 3.15 20.14 -10.96
C LEU A 71 3.63 21.61 -11.07
N ALA A 72 2.99 22.54 -10.34
CA ALA A 72 3.33 23.97 -10.32
C ALA A 72 3.36 24.64 -11.71
N GLY A 73 2.53 24.17 -12.65
CA GLY A 73 2.36 24.77 -13.98
C GLY A 73 3.54 24.67 -14.95
N ARG A 74 4.66 24.03 -14.58
CA ARG A 74 5.87 23.92 -15.43
C ARG A 74 5.86 22.76 -16.43
N PHE A 75 4.72 22.09 -16.59
CA PHE A 75 4.61 20.89 -17.42
C PHE A 75 3.50 21.04 -18.45
N GLU A 76 3.83 20.70 -19.68
CA GLU A 76 2.86 20.58 -20.75
C GLU A 76 2.23 19.18 -20.70
N LEU A 77 0.90 19.14 -20.77
CA LEU A 77 0.19 17.89 -20.94
C LEU A 77 0.23 17.53 -22.43
N CYS A 78 0.75 16.35 -22.73
CA CYS A 78 0.65 15.79 -24.07
C CYS A 78 -0.75 15.22 -24.28
N LYS A 79 -1.21 15.16 -25.53
CA LYS A 79 -2.46 14.50 -25.89
C LYS A 79 -2.17 13.29 -26.74
N LEU A 80 -2.46 12.11 -26.22
CA LEU A 80 -2.32 10.85 -26.94
C LEU A 80 -3.69 10.29 -27.29
N LYS A 81 -3.79 9.65 -28.44
CA LYS A 81 -4.92 8.80 -28.82
C LYS A 81 -4.52 7.36 -28.73
N SER A 82 -5.43 6.54 -28.22
CA SER A 82 -5.22 5.10 -28.10
C SER A 82 -6.19 4.38 -29.04
N PRO A 83 -5.84 3.19 -29.58
CA PRO A 83 -6.77 2.41 -30.40
C PRO A 83 -8.08 2.03 -29.69
N LEU A 84 -8.03 1.91 -28.36
CA LEU A 84 -9.17 1.59 -27.51
C LEU A 84 -10.05 2.83 -27.21
N ASN A 85 -9.47 4.02 -27.25
CA ASN A 85 -10.19 5.28 -27.01
C ASN A 85 -9.81 6.34 -28.05
N ASN A 86 -10.70 6.52 -29.02
CA ASN A 86 -10.55 7.51 -30.09
C ASN A 86 -10.56 8.97 -29.60
N ARG A 87 -10.92 9.21 -28.32
CA ARG A 87 -10.84 10.54 -27.71
C ARG A 87 -9.41 10.78 -27.21
N PRO A 88 -8.76 11.90 -27.62
CA PRO A 88 -7.46 12.25 -27.07
C PRO A 88 -7.53 12.38 -25.55
N VAL A 89 -6.63 11.70 -24.84
CA VAL A 89 -6.48 11.81 -23.39
C VAL A 89 -5.27 12.67 -23.07
N ASN A 90 -5.38 13.47 -22.01
CA ASN A 90 -4.23 14.22 -21.50
C ASN A 90 -3.30 13.25 -20.76
N THR A 91 -2.01 13.31 -21.07
CA THR A 91 -0.99 12.42 -20.53
C THR A 91 0.17 13.22 -19.96
N ILE A 92 0.95 12.56 -19.10
CA ILE A 92 2.26 13.01 -18.65
C ILE A 92 3.29 11.93 -18.96
N SER A 93 4.55 12.32 -19.18
CA SER A 93 5.64 11.36 -19.37
C SER A 93 5.91 10.57 -18.09
N LEU A 94 6.55 9.41 -18.23
CA LEU A 94 6.95 8.60 -17.08
C LEU A 94 7.92 9.36 -16.16
N ILE A 95 8.84 10.15 -16.71
CA ILE A 95 9.72 11.03 -15.92
C ILE A 95 8.93 12.06 -15.13
N ALA A 96 7.86 12.63 -15.69
CA ALA A 96 6.98 13.55 -14.95
C ALA A 96 6.16 12.80 -13.88
N PHE A 97 5.79 11.54 -14.12
CA PHE A 97 5.11 10.69 -13.15
C PHE A 97 6.04 10.27 -11.98
N GLU A 98 7.28 9.89 -12.29
CA GLU A 98 8.31 9.44 -11.35
C GLU A 98 8.97 10.61 -10.60
N TYR A 99 9.58 11.54 -11.36
CA TYR A 99 10.55 12.49 -10.83
C TYR A 99 9.93 13.80 -10.33
N LEU A 100 8.69 14.11 -10.70
CA LEU A 100 8.11 15.43 -10.42
C LEU A 100 6.67 15.33 -9.92
N TYR A 101 6.52 15.55 -8.61
CA TYR A 101 5.37 16.25 -8.03
C TYR A 101 3.99 15.59 -7.93
N LEU A 102 3.78 14.34 -8.36
CA LEU A 102 2.53 13.66 -7.98
C LEU A 102 2.73 12.67 -6.85
N VAL A 103 3.30 11.49 -7.07
CA VAL A 103 3.30 10.46 -6.04
C VAL A 103 4.07 10.91 -4.78
N ARG A 104 5.29 11.47 -4.93
CA ARG A 104 6.07 12.01 -3.81
C ARG A 104 5.47 13.25 -3.14
N LYS A 105 4.74 14.11 -3.87
CA LYS A 105 4.05 15.25 -3.22
C LYS A 105 2.77 14.81 -2.55
N LEU A 106 2.06 13.86 -3.13
CA LEU A 106 0.89 13.24 -2.52
C LEU A 106 1.32 12.56 -1.22
N ASP A 107 2.37 11.74 -1.26
CA ASP A 107 3.04 11.16 -0.09
C ASP A 107 3.41 12.24 0.94
N LYS A 108 4.20 13.27 0.58
CA LYS A 108 4.53 14.40 1.48
C LYS A 108 3.31 15.17 2.01
N ASN A 109 2.18 15.11 1.33
CA ASN A 109 0.91 15.73 1.74
C ASN A 109 0.00 14.75 2.51
N GLY A 110 0.51 13.57 2.88
CA GLY A 110 -0.18 12.56 3.68
C GLY A 110 -1.06 11.59 2.89
N ASN A 111 -0.87 11.46 1.57
CA ASN A 111 -1.60 10.49 0.77
C ASN A 111 -0.97 9.10 0.94
N THR A 112 -1.66 8.27 1.71
CA THR A 112 -1.17 6.94 2.10
C THR A 112 -1.08 5.97 0.92
N LYS A 113 -1.92 6.14 -0.12
CA LYS A 113 -1.83 5.31 -1.33
C LYS A 113 -0.55 5.62 -2.11
N ALA A 114 -0.22 6.90 -2.21
CA ALA A 114 0.98 7.36 -2.88
C ALA A 114 2.25 6.97 -2.11
N GLU A 115 2.26 7.09 -0.79
CA GLU A 115 3.35 6.61 0.08
C GLU A 115 3.65 5.12 -0.18
N HIS A 116 2.66 4.23 -0.07
CA HIS A 116 2.87 2.80 -0.32
C HIS A 116 3.32 2.51 -1.76
N PHE A 117 2.79 3.24 -2.74
CA PHE A 117 3.19 3.06 -4.13
C PHE A 117 4.68 3.41 -4.34
N VAL A 118 5.18 4.48 -3.70
CA VAL A 118 6.62 4.82 -3.72
C VAL A 118 7.44 3.73 -3.03
N ASP A 119 7.03 3.30 -1.84
CA ASP A 119 7.74 2.28 -1.07
C ASP A 119 7.85 0.94 -1.81
N ASP A 120 6.79 0.55 -2.50
CA ASP A 120 6.74 -0.69 -3.27
C ASP A 120 7.67 -0.62 -4.48
N LEU A 121 7.66 0.49 -5.24
CA LEU A 121 8.58 0.69 -6.37
C LEU A 121 10.05 0.82 -5.95
N LEU A 122 10.31 1.52 -4.84
CA LEU A 122 11.65 1.64 -4.28
C LEU A 122 12.17 0.28 -3.83
N GLY A 123 11.34 -0.47 -3.09
CA GLY A 123 11.67 -1.81 -2.63
C GLY A 123 11.92 -2.77 -3.78
N LEU A 124 11.08 -2.75 -4.82
CA LEU A 124 11.27 -3.56 -6.02
C LEU A 124 12.61 -3.25 -6.71
N SER A 125 12.89 -1.96 -6.94
CA SER A 125 14.11 -1.53 -7.62
C SER A 125 15.36 -1.95 -6.84
N LEU A 126 15.36 -1.81 -5.51
CA LEU A 126 16.45 -2.28 -4.66
C LEU A 126 16.59 -3.80 -4.71
N HIS A 127 15.48 -4.54 -4.64
CA HIS A 127 15.51 -6.01 -4.71
C HIS A 127 16.08 -6.51 -6.04
N GLN A 128 15.72 -5.85 -7.16
CA GLN A 128 16.30 -6.15 -8.47
C GLN A 128 17.81 -5.90 -8.49
N LEU A 129 18.27 -4.73 -8.03
CA LEU A 129 19.70 -4.40 -8.02
C LEU A 129 20.52 -5.40 -7.19
N PHE A 130 19.98 -5.86 -6.05
CA PHE A 130 20.61 -6.90 -5.25
C PHE A 130 20.60 -8.24 -5.98
N SER A 131 19.47 -8.64 -6.56
CA SER A 131 19.36 -9.89 -7.33
C SER A 131 20.39 -9.93 -8.47
N ASP A 132 20.54 -8.83 -9.21
CA ASP A 132 21.53 -8.69 -10.27
C ASP A 132 22.97 -8.83 -9.73
N ALA A 133 23.28 -8.15 -8.62
CA ALA A 133 24.59 -8.20 -7.98
C ALA A 133 24.97 -9.61 -7.49
N PHE A 134 23.99 -10.38 -7.01
CA PHE A 134 24.16 -11.74 -6.53
C PHE A 134 23.86 -12.81 -7.60
N LYS A 135 23.57 -12.41 -8.84
CA LYS A 135 23.20 -13.30 -9.96
C LYS A 135 22.02 -14.22 -9.65
N VAL A 136 21.09 -13.74 -8.81
CA VAL A 136 19.82 -14.39 -8.53
C VAL A 136 18.85 -14.01 -9.64
N LYS A 137 18.18 -15.00 -10.24
CA LYS A 137 17.13 -14.71 -11.23
C LYS A 137 15.94 -14.06 -10.53
N PHE A 138 15.51 -12.92 -11.06
CA PHE A 138 14.37 -12.17 -10.58
C PHE A 138 13.64 -11.60 -11.79
N GLU A 139 12.84 -12.46 -12.44
CA GLU A 139 12.19 -12.18 -13.72
C GLU A 139 10.84 -11.48 -13.53
N ALA A 140 10.13 -11.19 -14.62
CA ALA A 140 8.90 -10.41 -14.58
C ALA A 140 7.85 -10.99 -13.62
N GLU A 141 7.69 -12.31 -13.62
CA GLU A 141 6.76 -13.03 -12.75
C GLU A 141 7.16 -12.94 -11.29
N ASP A 142 8.46 -13.08 -10.98
CA ASP A 142 9.00 -12.98 -9.63
C ASP A 142 8.82 -11.56 -9.06
N ARG A 143 9.06 -10.54 -9.90
CA ARG A 143 8.84 -9.13 -9.55
C ARG A 143 7.39 -8.87 -9.15
N GLN A 144 6.44 -9.39 -9.91
CA GLN A 144 5.02 -9.23 -9.61
C GLN A 144 4.61 -10.03 -8.36
N ALA A 145 5.07 -11.28 -8.23
CA ALA A 145 4.81 -12.08 -7.04
C ALA A 145 5.34 -11.41 -5.76
N TRP A 146 6.56 -10.86 -5.82
CA TRP A 146 7.18 -10.13 -4.72
C TRP A 146 6.35 -8.92 -4.30
N LEU A 147 5.90 -8.10 -5.27
CA LEU A 147 5.03 -6.95 -5.00
C LEU A 147 3.68 -7.36 -4.42
N VAL A 148 3.02 -8.37 -5.00
CA VAL A 148 1.72 -8.87 -4.53
C VAL A 148 1.82 -9.37 -3.08
N ASN A 149 2.85 -10.15 -2.76
CA ASN A 149 3.06 -10.67 -1.41
C ASN A 149 3.26 -9.54 -0.39
N ARG A 150 4.08 -8.55 -0.73
CA ARG A 150 4.32 -7.37 0.11
C ARG A 150 3.03 -6.58 0.36
N GLN A 151 2.20 -6.40 -0.67
CA GLN A 151 0.93 -5.68 -0.55
C GLN A 151 -0.12 -6.46 0.24
N LYS A 152 -0.27 -7.77 -0.01
CA LYS A 152 -1.19 -8.64 0.75
C LYS A 152 -0.88 -8.66 2.24
N GLY A 153 0.40 -8.74 2.60
CA GLY A 153 0.83 -8.68 4.01
C GLY A 153 0.43 -7.37 4.72
N LYS A 154 0.29 -6.26 3.97
CA LYS A 154 -0.23 -4.97 4.48
C LYS A 154 -1.76 -4.96 4.56
N VAL A 155 -2.46 -5.56 3.60
CA VAL A 155 -3.93 -5.64 3.57
C VAL A 155 -4.48 -6.51 4.70
N ALA A 156 -4.00 -7.74 4.86
CA ALA A 156 -4.45 -8.66 5.92
C ALA A 156 -4.29 -8.03 7.32
N ARG A 157 -3.18 -7.31 7.55
CA ARG A 157 -2.96 -6.59 8.80
C ARG A 157 -3.98 -5.48 9.05
N ARG A 158 -4.38 -4.75 8.00
CA ARG A 158 -5.40 -3.69 8.10
C ARG A 158 -6.75 -4.28 8.43
N GLU A 159 -7.14 -5.36 7.76
CA GLU A 159 -8.41 -6.05 8.02
C GLU A 159 -8.51 -6.49 9.48
N TYR A 160 -7.46 -7.10 10.03
CA TYR A 160 -7.47 -7.49 11.44
C TYR A 160 -7.49 -6.28 12.39
N THR A 161 -6.77 -5.21 12.04
CA THR A 161 -6.78 -3.96 12.84
C THR A 161 -8.15 -3.28 12.83
N ASP A 162 -8.85 -3.29 11.69
CA ASP A 162 -10.19 -2.75 11.55
C ASP A 162 -11.21 -3.62 12.30
N SER A 163 -11.10 -4.95 12.23
CA SER A 163 -11.91 -5.88 13.03
C SER A 163 -11.74 -5.65 14.55
N ILE A 164 -10.50 -5.42 15.01
CA ILE A 164 -10.25 -5.02 16.42
C ILE A 164 -10.92 -3.69 16.75
N ARG A 165 -10.87 -2.72 15.83
CA ARG A 165 -11.53 -1.41 16.04
C ARG A 165 -13.04 -1.58 16.17
N ASP A 166 -13.65 -2.35 15.29
CA ASP A 166 -15.09 -2.61 15.29
C ASP A 166 -15.52 -3.38 16.54
N TYR A 167 -14.70 -4.35 16.98
CA TYR A 167 -14.87 -4.99 18.29
C TYR A 167 -14.86 -3.98 19.44
N LEU A 168 -13.88 -3.06 19.50
CA LEU A 168 -13.80 -2.05 20.56
C LEU A 168 -14.97 -1.04 20.54
N LEU A 169 -15.58 -0.82 19.37
CA LEU A 169 -16.79 -0.01 19.23
C LEU A 169 -18.02 -0.76 19.76
N ARG A 170 -18.13 -2.06 19.48
CA ARG A 170 -19.20 -2.95 19.98
C ARG A 170 -19.08 -3.23 21.48
N HIS A 171 -17.87 -3.11 22.04
CA HIS A 171 -17.56 -3.32 23.46
C HIS A 171 -17.13 -2.03 24.18
N PRO A 172 -18.07 -1.08 24.43
CA PRO A 172 -17.79 0.17 25.14
C PRO A 172 -17.24 -0.05 26.56
N GLU A 173 -17.55 -1.18 27.20
CA GLU A 173 -17.15 -1.53 28.55
C GLU A 173 -15.66 -1.85 28.72
N LYS A 174 -14.90 -2.04 27.63
CA LYS A 174 -13.45 -2.26 27.71
C LYS A 174 -12.73 -1.02 28.22
N SER A 175 -11.82 -1.22 29.17
CA SER A 175 -11.03 -0.15 29.77
C SER A 175 -10.17 0.59 28.75
N ASP A 176 -9.85 1.86 29.03
CA ASP A 176 -8.96 2.67 28.20
C ASP A 176 -7.57 2.04 28.05
N ALA A 177 -7.08 1.40 29.13
CA ALA A 177 -5.83 0.64 29.09
C ALA A 177 -5.91 -0.50 28.05
N TYR A 178 -6.99 -1.29 28.04
CA TYR A 178 -7.17 -2.34 27.05
C TYR A 178 -7.22 -1.78 25.63
N ARG A 179 -8.02 -0.73 25.40
CA ARG A 179 -8.13 -0.04 24.10
C ARG A 179 -6.77 0.44 23.58
N HIS A 180 -5.90 0.89 24.47
CA HIS A 180 -4.57 1.37 24.14
C HIS A 180 -3.58 0.24 23.78
N PHE A 181 -3.64 -0.89 24.50
CA PHE A 181 -2.62 -1.95 24.38
C PHE A 181 -3.03 -3.14 23.51
N VAL A 182 -4.29 -3.31 23.14
CA VAL A 182 -4.75 -4.51 22.42
C VAL A 182 -3.99 -4.71 21.09
N TYR A 183 -3.78 -3.65 20.31
CA TYR A 183 -3.12 -3.73 19.00
C TYR A 183 -1.67 -4.18 19.07
N SER A 184 -0.90 -3.66 20.03
CA SER A 184 0.49 -4.06 20.23
C SER A 184 0.59 -5.45 20.86
N THR A 185 -0.34 -5.79 21.76
CA THR A 185 -0.39 -7.10 22.41
C THR A 185 -0.65 -8.22 21.41
N VAL A 186 -1.64 -8.07 20.51
CA VAL A 186 -1.91 -9.10 19.49
C VAL A 186 -0.73 -9.27 18.53
N SER A 187 -0.06 -8.18 18.14
CA SER A 187 1.14 -8.26 17.30
C SER A 187 2.29 -8.99 18.00
N ASP A 188 2.54 -8.70 19.28
CA ASP A 188 3.58 -9.39 20.04
C ASP A 188 3.27 -10.87 20.23
N ILE A 189 2.00 -11.25 20.44
CA ILE A 189 1.58 -12.65 20.52
C ILE A 189 1.89 -13.40 19.22
N ILE A 190 1.53 -12.82 18.06
CA ILE A 190 1.77 -13.43 16.75
C ILE A 190 3.28 -13.53 16.46
N ASN A 191 4.04 -12.47 16.72
CA ASN A 191 5.49 -12.48 16.50
C ASN A 191 6.19 -13.48 17.42
N LEU A 192 5.82 -13.56 18.69
CA LEU A 192 6.37 -14.54 19.62
C LEU A 192 6.12 -15.98 19.15
N ALA A 193 4.92 -16.27 18.65
CA ALA A 193 4.58 -17.60 18.16
C ALA A 193 5.37 -18.00 16.90
N LEU A 194 5.70 -17.03 16.04
CA LEU A 194 6.33 -17.29 14.74
C LEU A 194 7.84 -17.14 14.72
N THR A 195 8.38 -16.28 15.58
CA THR A 195 9.81 -15.92 15.55
C THR A 195 10.46 -15.94 16.93
N SER A 196 9.73 -16.36 17.97
CA SER A 196 10.19 -16.41 19.37
C SER A 196 10.65 -15.05 19.93
N LYS A 197 10.24 -13.94 19.30
CA LYS A 197 10.69 -12.58 19.63
C LYS A 197 9.53 -11.60 19.55
N LYS A 198 9.56 -10.57 20.40
CA LYS A 198 8.59 -9.45 20.36
C LYS A 198 8.91 -8.49 19.22
N ALA A 199 7.92 -7.68 18.81
CA ALA A 199 8.10 -6.69 17.75
C ALA A 199 9.26 -5.72 18.06
N LYS A 200 9.43 -5.30 19.33
CA LYS A 200 10.54 -4.42 19.73
C LYS A 200 11.92 -5.07 19.52
N GLU A 201 12.06 -6.34 19.83
CA GLU A 201 13.33 -7.07 19.71
C GLU A 201 13.69 -7.24 18.24
N LEU A 202 12.72 -7.66 17.42
CA LEU A 202 12.88 -7.79 15.97
C LEU A 202 13.23 -6.45 15.32
N ARG A 203 12.64 -5.34 15.75
CA ARG A 203 12.95 -4.00 15.22
C ARG A 203 14.41 -3.61 15.47
N ILE A 204 14.91 -3.86 16.68
CA ILE A 204 16.30 -3.58 17.06
C ILE A 204 17.25 -4.44 16.23
N GLU A 205 16.98 -5.74 16.14
CA GLU A 205 17.78 -6.69 15.38
C GLU A 205 17.86 -6.36 13.89
N ARG A 206 16.75 -5.91 13.31
CA ARG A 206 16.64 -5.64 11.86
C ARG A 206 16.88 -4.18 11.50
N GLY A 207 17.20 -3.32 12.48
CA GLY A 207 17.52 -1.90 12.24
C GLY A 207 16.35 -1.04 11.75
N VAL A 208 15.11 -1.45 12.02
CA VAL A 208 13.90 -0.74 11.56
C VAL A 208 13.23 0.07 12.69
N ARG A 209 12.68 1.23 12.36
CA ARG A 209 12.17 2.18 13.36
C ARG A 209 10.73 1.90 13.80
N THR A 210 9.87 1.48 12.87
CA THR A 210 8.43 1.31 13.08
C THR A 210 8.00 -0.14 12.91
N ASN A 211 6.80 -0.48 13.43
CA ASN A 211 6.23 -1.82 13.27
C ASN A 211 5.79 -2.10 11.83
N ASP A 212 5.41 -1.07 11.08
CA ASP A 212 5.04 -1.22 9.66
C ASP A 212 6.26 -1.62 8.83
N LEU A 213 7.42 -0.98 9.07
CA LEU A 213 8.68 -1.36 8.44
C LEU A 213 9.18 -2.75 8.89
N LEU A 214 8.73 -3.26 10.05
CA LEU A 214 9.10 -4.59 10.49
C LEU A 214 8.49 -5.68 9.59
N ARG A 215 7.24 -5.50 9.13
CA ARG A 215 6.58 -6.45 8.21
C ARG A 215 7.42 -6.73 6.97
N ASP A 216 7.96 -5.66 6.40
CA ASP A 216 8.76 -5.67 5.17
C ASP A 216 10.06 -6.46 5.28
N THR A 217 10.47 -6.84 6.49
CA THR A 217 11.72 -7.56 6.75
C THR A 217 11.52 -9.06 6.99
N HIS A 218 10.28 -9.54 7.04
CA HIS A 218 10.01 -10.97 7.16
C HIS A 218 10.17 -11.68 5.81
N ASP A 219 10.60 -12.93 5.84
CA ASP A 219 10.57 -13.79 4.66
C ASP A 219 9.13 -14.17 4.27
N GLU A 220 8.98 -14.67 3.06
CA GLU A 220 7.68 -15.02 2.49
C GLU A 220 6.94 -16.10 3.30
N ALA A 221 7.66 -17.05 3.89
CA ALA A 221 7.07 -18.11 4.71
C ALA A 221 6.47 -17.54 6.00
N THR A 222 7.20 -16.65 6.66
CA THR A 222 6.77 -15.96 7.87
C THR A 222 5.60 -15.04 7.57
N LEU A 223 5.66 -14.26 6.48
CA LEU A 223 4.55 -13.40 6.06
C LEU A 223 3.27 -14.19 5.80
N ARG A 224 3.35 -15.33 5.10
CA ARG A 224 2.20 -16.23 4.89
C ARG A 224 1.61 -16.77 6.18
N ASN A 225 2.45 -17.11 7.15
CA ASN A 225 1.97 -17.61 8.45
C ASN A 225 1.32 -16.49 9.27
N ILE A 226 1.88 -15.28 9.23
CA ILE A 226 1.27 -14.11 9.85
C ILE A 226 -0.11 -13.84 9.24
N GLU A 227 -0.20 -13.77 7.91
CA GLU A 227 -1.46 -13.55 7.16
C GLU A 227 -2.52 -14.59 7.54
N ARG A 228 -2.17 -15.88 7.51
CA ARG A 228 -3.09 -16.96 7.91
C ARG A 228 -3.64 -16.80 9.33
N VAL A 229 -2.78 -16.42 10.28
CA VAL A 229 -3.18 -16.21 11.68
C VAL A 229 -4.08 -14.99 11.81
N GLU A 230 -3.75 -13.88 11.15
CA GLU A 230 -4.54 -12.65 11.19
C GLU A 230 -5.89 -12.78 10.50
N ASP A 231 -5.96 -13.46 9.35
CA ASP A 231 -7.21 -13.71 8.64
C ASP A 231 -8.15 -14.58 9.49
N HIS A 232 -7.63 -15.65 10.09
CA HIS A 232 -8.42 -16.50 10.98
C HIS A 232 -8.86 -15.74 12.24
N ALA A 233 -7.95 -14.97 12.86
CA ALA A 233 -8.30 -14.16 14.03
C ALA A 233 -9.39 -13.13 13.70
N THR A 234 -9.32 -12.49 12.52
CA THR A 234 -10.36 -11.58 12.00
C THR A 234 -11.72 -12.28 11.96
N GLN A 235 -11.80 -13.48 11.38
CA GLN A 235 -13.06 -14.24 11.33
C GLN A 235 -13.61 -14.57 12.74
N LEU A 236 -12.74 -14.90 13.69
CA LEU A 236 -13.16 -15.16 15.08
C LEU A 236 -13.69 -13.89 15.77
N VAL A 237 -13.09 -12.73 15.52
CA VAL A 237 -13.54 -11.45 16.10
C VAL A 237 -14.85 -10.97 15.45
N ASP A 238 -14.98 -11.09 14.13
CA ASP A 238 -16.13 -10.54 13.40
C ASP A 238 -17.36 -11.43 13.48
N VAL A 239 -17.18 -12.76 13.36
CA VAL A 239 -18.31 -13.70 13.30
C VAL A 239 -18.68 -14.24 14.67
N GLN A 240 -17.68 -14.49 15.53
CA GLN A 240 -17.90 -15.10 16.85
C GLN A 240 -17.81 -14.10 18.00
N ASP A 241 -17.61 -12.82 17.70
CA ASP A 241 -17.43 -11.75 18.69
C ASP A 241 -16.35 -12.05 19.73
N MET A 242 -15.30 -12.75 19.30
CA MET A 242 -14.23 -13.18 20.20
C MET A 242 -13.33 -12.00 20.57
N CYS A 243 -12.88 -11.96 21.82
CA CYS A 243 -11.85 -11.02 22.25
C CYS A 243 -10.59 -11.14 21.36
N PRO A 244 -10.06 -10.05 20.77
CA PRO A 244 -8.92 -10.11 19.84
C PRO A 244 -7.68 -10.84 20.35
N ILE A 245 -7.37 -10.73 21.64
CA ILE A 245 -6.22 -11.43 22.24
C ILE A 245 -6.46 -12.94 22.22
N ASP A 246 -7.67 -13.37 22.52
CA ASP A 246 -8.05 -14.79 22.53
C ASP A 246 -8.21 -15.33 21.11
N ALA A 247 -8.74 -14.52 20.18
CA ALA A 247 -8.82 -14.84 18.76
C ALA A 247 -7.42 -15.09 18.15
N ALA A 248 -6.45 -14.22 18.44
CA ALA A 248 -5.06 -14.43 18.01
C ALA A 248 -4.48 -15.74 18.54
N ARG A 249 -4.68 -16.04 19.83
CA ARG A 249 -4.21 -17.29 20.45
C ARG A 249 -4.90 -18.52 19.87
N ALA A 250 -6.21 -18.46 19.64
CA ALA A 250 -6.99 -19.54 19.06
C ALA A 250 -6.55 -19.83 17.61
N ALA A 251 -6.32 -18.78 16.81
CA ALA A 251 -5.80 -18.92 15.45
C ALA A 251 -4.40 -19.56 15.43
N ILE A 252 -3.50 -19.11 16.31
CA ILE A 252 -2.16 -19.71 16.47
C ILE A 252 -2.25 -21.19 16.84
N ALA A 253 -3.08 -21.52 17.82
CA ALA A 253 -3.29 -22.90 18.27
C ALA A 253 -3.86 -23.80 17.15
N PHE A 254 -4.80 -23.27 16.36
CA PHE A 254 -5.40 -23.98 15.23
C PHE A 254 -4.34 -24.39 14.19
N TYR A 255 -3.44 -23.47 13.83
CA TYR A 255 -2.37 -23.75 12.87
C TYR A 255 -1.18 -24.49 13.50
N ARG A 256 -1.21 -24.79 14.81
CA ARG A 256 -0.12 -25.41 15.57
C ARG A 256 1.21 -24.66 15.40
N LEU A 257 1.12 -23.34 15.26
CA LEU A 257 2.28 -22.46 15.16
C LEU A 257 2.80 -22.22 16.58
N ALA A 258 3.43 -23.23 17.18
CA ALA A 258 4.15 -23.10 18.44
C ALA A 258 5.65 -23.09 18.14
N ALA A 259 6.34 -22.09 18.66
CA ALA A 259 7.79 -22.04 18.70
C ALA A 259 8.37 -23.08 19.68
#